data_AF-A0A661K498-F1
#
_entry.id   AF-A0A661K498-F1
#
_cell.length_a   1.000
_cell.length_b   1.000
_cell.length_c   1.000
_cell.angle_alpha   90.00
_cell.angle_beta   90.00
_cell.angle_gamma   90.00
#
_symmetry.space_group_name_H-M   'P 1'
#
loop_
_entity.id
_entity.type
_entity.pdbx_description
1 polymer ?
#
loop_
_entity_poly.entity_id
_entity_poly.type
_entity_poly.pdbx_seq_one_letter_code
_entity_poly.pdbx_strand_id
1 'polypeptide(L)'
;MKRLMICAPRFCIICVLGAFLYGCATATTPNSPYRGPGYPSNFSHLALRNPLLAMELGKIPELTDGISVKEKKALATIAKIYQEEPIGFDSAFTRLYKIGLPEVRKYCSPLQAIFWLAEDGELDKEFIHYSLRELLDKSWKFGDTEYSRWKSFDVVTDRLNAPELIDYYERKRFHYVDWRSLPLPWVPPRYVFKHNKGECVSITRFTVYCLRKAGYKAREIHVPDPVGRYPFHAICLFEMNGGEYVMDNGRPGPLGIHPYETDQKR
;
A
#
# COMPACT_ATOMS: atom_id res chain seq x y z
N MET A 1 -19.36 73.22 12.01
CA MET A 1 -20.43 72.82 12.96
C MET A 1 -21.32 71.83 12.20
N LYS A 2 -21.56 70.57 12.56
CA LYS A 2 -21.53 69.83 13.82
C LYS A 2 -20.95 68.42 13.57
N ARG A 3 -20.26 67.89 14.58
CA ARG A 3 -19.81 66.49 14.68
C ARG A 3 -21.01 65.56 14.82
N LEU A 4 -20.92 64.35 14.29
CA LEU A 4 -21.62 63.19 14.85
C LEU A 4 -20.68 62.00 14.85
N MET A 5 -20.12 61.78 16.04
CA MET A 5 -19.53 60.52 16.49
C MET A 5 -20.64 59.48 16.58
N ILE A 6 -20.41 58.28 16.04
CA ILE A 6 -21.09 57.07 16.51
C ILE A 6 -19.99 56.06 16.87
N CYS A 7 -20.00 55.71 18.16
CA CYS A 7 -19.17 54.69 18.78
C CYS A 7 -19.55 53.27 18.33
N ALA A 8 -18.57 52.37 18.46
CA ALA A 8 -18.54 50.96 18.10
C ALA A 8 -19.65 50.07 18.74
N PRO A 9 -19.72 48.79 18.35
CA PRO A 9 -18.91 47.82 19.09
C PRO A 9 -18.17 46.79 18.22
N ARG A 10 -16.88 46.62 18.53
CA ARG A 10 -16.09 45.42 18.22
C ARG A 10 -16.53 44.33 19.19
N PHE A 11 -17.26 43.31 18.74
CA PHE A 11 -17.39 42.05 19.48
C PHE A 11 -17.70 40.88 18.53
N CYS A 12 -16.96 39.79 18.72
CA CYS A 12 -17.28 38.41 18.35
C CYS A 12 -17.45 38.04 16.87
N ILE A 13 -16.36 37.62 16.20
CA ILE A 13 -16.32 36.32 15.50
C ILE A 13 -14.89 35.74 15.66
N ILE A 14 -14.62 35.20 16.86
CA ILE A 14 -13.67 34.09 17.05
C ILE A 14 -14.55 32.83 17.05
N CYS A 15 -14.03 31.72 16.51
CA CYS A 15 -14.60 30.35 16.50
C CYS A 15 -15.21 29.84 15.17
N VAL A 16 -14.45 29.85 14.07
CA VAL A 16 -14.60 28.81 13.01
C VAL A 16 -13.21 28.30 12.58
N LEU A 17 -12.40 27.89 13.54
CA LEU A 17 -11.17 27.12 13.33
C LEU A 17 -11.15 26.01 14.38
N GLY A 18 -12.00 24.99 14.19
CA GLY A 18 -12.16 23.93 15.18
C GLY A 18 -12.97 22.73 14.70
N ALA A 19 -12.90 22.39 13.41
CA ALA A 19 -13.66 21.24 12.88
C ALA A 19 -12.91 20.44 11.79
N PHE A 20 -11.57 20.36 11.86
CA PHE A 20 -10.78 19.56 10.91
C PHE A 20 -9.68 18.70 11.57
N LEU A 21 -9.86 18.26 12.82
CA LEU A 21 -8.92 17.33 13.47
C LEU A 21 -9.61 16.15 14.16
N TYR A 22 -10.74 15.68 13.63
CA TYR A 22 -11.22 14.33 13.91
C TYR A 22 -10.97 13.44 12.69
N GLY A 23 -9.70 13.35 12.28
CA GLY A 23 -9.23 12.12 11.68
C GLY A 23 -9.22 11.09 12.79
N CYS A 24 -10.20 10.19 12.81
CA CYS A 24 -10.11 8.97 13.61
C CYS A 24 -8.91 8.18 13.07
N ALA A 25 -7.72 8.48 13.58
CA ALA A 25 -6.62 7.56 13.60
C ALA A 25 -7.15 6.36 14.39
N THR A 26 -7.53 5.30 13.68
CA THR A 26 -7.63 3.99 14.30
C THR A 26 -6.24 3.72 14.85
N ALA A 27 -6.04 4.01 16.14
CA ALA A 27 -4.84 3.72 16.87
C ALA A 27 -4.64 2.21 16.78
N THR A 28 -3.79 1.77 15.86
CA THR A 28 -3.07 0.53 16.05
C THR A 28 -2.37 0.70 17.38
N THR A 29 -2.77 -0.08 18.39
CA THR A 29 -2.12 -0.08 19.69
C THR A 29 -0.62 -0.25 19.43
N PRO A 30 0.23 0.73 19.81
CA PRO A 30 1.67 0.60 19.61
C PRO A 30 2.15 -0.72 20.21
N ASN A 31 3.07 -1.40 19.54
CA ASN A 31 3.72 -2.58 20.11
C ASN A 31 4.28 -2.22 21.48
N SER A 32 4.12 -3.12 22.45
CA SER A 32 4.79 -2.93 23.75
C SER A 32 6.31 -3.08 23.51
N PRO A 33 7.11 -2.01 23.67
CA PRO A 33 8.51 -2.05 23.28
C PRO A 33 9.26 -3.09 24.13
N TYR A 34 10.01 -3.96 23.46
CA TYR A 34 10.91 -4.91 24.11
C TYR A 34 11.94 -4.18 24.97
N ARG A 35 12.06 -4.62 26.23
CA ARG A 35 12.96 -4.01 27.23
C ARG A 35 14.41 -4.52 27.15
N GLY A 36 14.79 -5.27 26.11
CA GLY A 36 16.16 -5.77 25.92
C GLY A 36 16.94 -4.97 24.87
N PRO A 37 18.23 -5.29 24.65
CA PRO A 37 19.06 -4.60 23.66
C PRO A 37 18.48 -4.79 22.26
N GLY A 38 18.38 -3.70 21.49
CA GLY A 38 17.62 -3.54 20.24
C GLY A 38 17.68 -4.69 19.22
N TYR A 39 18.40 -4.49 18.10
CA TYR A 39 18.50 -5.50 17.04
C TYR A 39 19.22 -6.78 17.51
N PRO A 40 18.93 -7.97 16.94
CA PRO A 40 19.64 -9.19 17.31
C PRO A 40 21.12 -9.11 16.92
N SER A 41 22.00 -9.80 17.65
CA SER A 41 23.47 -9.67 17.50
C SER A 41 23.96 -9.97 16.08
N ASN A 42 23.37 -10.96 15.42
CA ASN A 42 23.70 -11.33 14.04
C ASN A 42 23.22 -10.30 12.99
N PHE A 43 22.31 -9.38 13.35
CA PHE A 43 21.87 -8.29 12.47
C PHE A 43 23.00 -7.31 12.18
N SER A 44 23.92 -7.10 13.12
CA SER A 44 25.09 -6.22 12.92
C SER A 44 25.94 -6.66 11.73
N HIS A 45 26.13 -7.98 11.56
CA HIS A 45 26.87 -8.53 10.43
C HIS A 45 26.15 -8.27 9.10
N LEU A 46 24.82 -8.45 9.05
CA LEU A 46 24.01 -8.11 7.87
C LEU A 46 24.13 -6.61 7.56
N ALA A 47 24.00 -5.74 8.56
CA ALA A 47 24.08 -4.29 8.37
C ALA A 47 25.45 -3.82 7.88
N LEU A 48 26.55 -4.46 8.31
CA LEU A 48 27.89 -4.16 7.82
C LEU A 48 28.09 -4.59 6.36
N ARG A 49 27.51 -5.71 5.95
CA ARG A 49 27.66 -6.28 4.60
C ARG A 49 26.72 -5.66 3.57
N ASN A 50 25.48 -5.41 3.96
CA ASN A 50 24.47 -4.77 3.13
C ASN A 50 23.74 -3.66 3.92
N PRO A 51 24.34 -2.45 3.99
CA PRO A 51 23.74 -1.31 4.69
C PRO A 51 22.38 -0.89 4.12
N LEU A 52 22.17 -1.03 2.81
CA LEU A 52 20.92 -0.69 2.14
C LEU A 52 19.77 -1.60 2.63
N LEU A 53 20.01 -2.91 2.71
CA LEU A 53 19.04 -3.87 3.23
C LEU A 53 18.69 -3.56 4.68
N ALA A 54 19.69 -3.32 5.54
CA ALA A 54 19.45 -2.99 6.95
C ALA A 54 18.65 -1.68 7.10
N MET A 55 18.97 -0.67 6.31
CA MET A 55 18.22 0.60 6.28
C MET A 55 16.77 0.38 5.84
N GLU A 56 16.52 -0.40 4.78
CA GLU A 56 15.16 -0.68 4.30
C GLU A 56 14.35 -1.54 5.29
N LEU A 57 14.98 -2.49 5.99
CA LEU A 57 14.35 -3.22 7.09
C LEU A 57 13.92 -2.25 8.19
N GLY A 58 14.77 -1.29 8.57
CA GLY A 58 14.44 -0.30 9.59
C GLY A 58 13.28 0.65 9.24
N LYS A 59 12.85 0.71 7.96
CA LYS A 59 11.68 1.49 7.52
C LYS A 59 10.36 0.73 7.63
N ILE A 60 10.38 -0.58 7.86
CA ILE A 60 9.18 -1.42 7.92
C ILE A 60 8.31 -0.97 9.11
N PRO A 61 7.01 -0.67 8.91
CA PRO A 61 6.13 -0.13 9.96
C PRO A 61 6.15 -0.92 11.27
N GLU A 62 6.18 -2.25 11.18
CA GLU A 62 6.22 -3.18 12.31
C GLU A 62 7.47 -3.03 13.20
N LEU A 63 8.53 -2.39 12.70
CA LEU A 63 9.80 -2.19 13.42
C LEU A 63 9.98 -0.75 13.92
N THR A 64 9.02 0.14 13.64
CA THR A 64 9.15 1.58 13.94
C THR A 64 8.69 1.99 15.33
N ASP A 65 7.94 1.13 16.04
CA ASP A 65 7.42 1.38 17.39
C ASP A 65 8.13 0.57 18.49
N GLY A 66 9.22 -0.11 18.13
CA GLY A 66 9.97 -1.04 18.97
C GLY A 66 10.22 -2.34 18.23
N ILE A 67 10.94 -3.28 18.86
CA ILE A 67 11.17 -4.61 18.29
C ILE A 67 10.63 -5.66 19.27
N SER A 68 9.46 -6.24 19.02
CA SER A 68 8.89 -7.34 19.81
C SER A 68 9.77 -8.61 19.77
N VAL A 69 9.48 -9.58 20.64
CA VAL A 69 10.18 -10.88 20.63
C VAL A 69 9.99 -11.59 19.28
N LYS A 70 8.79 -11.47 18.68
CA LYS A 70 8.44 -12.06 17.38
C LYS A 70 9.25 -11.39 16.26
N GLU A 71 9.28 -10.06 16.24
CA GLU A 71 10.07 -9.27 15.29
C GLU A 71 11.58 -9.54 15.43
N LYS A 72 12.10 -9.64 16.66
CA LYS A 72 13.51 -9.99 16.91
C LYS A 72 13.86 -11.36 16.31
N LYS A 73 12.97 -12.36 16.47
CA LYS A 73 13.15 -13.69 15.86
C LYS A 73 13.10 -13.61 14.33
N ALA A 74 12.17 -12.85 13.77
CA ALA A 74 12.07 -12.62 12.33
C ALA A 74 13.37 -12.03 11.74
N LEU A 75 13.90 -10.98 12.38
CA LEU A 75 15.16 -10.35 11.99
C LEU A 75 16.35 -11.31 12.13
N ALA A 76 16.38 -12.13 13.18
CA ALA A 76 17.42 -13.14 13.36
C ALA A 76 17.37 -14.22 12.25
N THR A 77 16.18 -14.64 11.83
CA THR A 77 15.98 -15.58 10.72
C THR A 77 16.46 -14.97 9.40
N ILE A 78 16.10 -13.73 9.10
CA ILE A 78 16.56 -13.02 7.91
C ILE A 78 18.09 -12.91 7.90
N ALA A 79 18.68 -12.48 9.02
CA ALA A 79 20.13 -12.34 9.14
C ALA A 79 20.86 -13.69 9.02
N LYS A 80 20.27 -14.78 9.52
CA LYS A 80 20.79 -16.14 9.35
C LYS A 80 20.78 -16.56 7.88
N ILE A 81 19.66 -16.41 7.18
CA ILE A 81 19.57 -16.76 5.76
C ILE A 81 20.55 -15.92 4.92
N TYR A 82 20.68 -14.63 5.24
CA TYR A 82 21.66 -13.75 4.59
C TYR A 82 23.11 -14.24 4.79
N GLN A 83 23.46 -14.71 5.99
CA GLN A 83 24.80 -15.26 6.26
C GLN A 83 25.06 -16.55 5.50
N GLU A 84 24.03 -17.39 5.34
CA GLU A 84 24.16 -18.68 4.67
C GLU A 84 24.17 -18.55 3.13
N GLU A 85 23.39 -17.62 2.56
CA GLU A 85 23.22 -17.43 1.11
C GLU A 85 23.36 -15.95 0.67
N PRO A 86 24.48 -15.26 0.97
CA PRO A 86 24.57 -13.81 0.79
C PRO A 86 24.37 -13.36 -0.67
N ILE A 87 24.95 -14.10 -1.63
CA ILE A 87 24.86 -13.76 -3.06
C ILE A 87 23.42 -13.93 -3.57
N GLY A 88 22.77 -15.05 -3.21
CA GLY A 88 21.38 -15.32 -3.59
C GLY A 88 20.42 -14.30 -2.98
N PHE A 89 20.64 -13.98 -1.70
CA PHE A 89 19.87 -12.97 -0.99
C PHE A 89 20.04 -11.59 -1.64
N ASP A 90 21.27 -11.14 -1.90
CA ASP A 90 21.54 -9.82 -2.49
C ASP A 90 20.91 -9.69 -3.89
N SER A 91 20.96 -10.76 -4.68
CA SER A 91 20.29 -10.81 -5.98
C SER A 91 18.76 -10.69 -5.85
N ALA A 92 18.15 -11.46 -4.95
CA ALA A 92 16.72 -11.40 -4.68
C ALA A 92 16.29 -10.02 -4.14
N PHE A 93 17.03 -9.48 -3.16
CA PHE A 93 16.77 -8.16 -2.61
C PHE A 93 16.90 -7.08 -3.68
N THR A 94 17.94 -7.10 -4.52
CA THR A 94 18.12 -6.12 -5.60
C THR A 94 16.95 -6.13 -6.58
N ARG A 95 16.45 -7.33 -6.92
CA ARG A 95 15.26 -7.49 -7.79
C ARG A 95 14.02 -6.90 -7.13
N LEU A 96 13.77 -7.24 -5.87
CA LEU A 96 12.57 -6.84 -5.15
C LEU A 96 12.58 -5.36 -4.70
N TYR A 97 13.75 -4.81 -4.40
CA TYR A 97 13.95 -3.42 -4.00
C TYR A 97 13.52 -2.43 -5.09
N LYS A 98 13.65 -2.82 -6.36
CA LYS A 98 13.25 -2.04 -7.53
C LYS A 98 11.74 -1.96 -7.76
N ILE A 99 10.94 -2.72 -7.00
CA ILE A 99 9.48 -2.66 -7.09
C ILE A 99 8.98 -1.43 -6.35
N GLY A 100 8.14 -0.65 -7.03
CA GLY A 100 7.77 0.70 -6.61
C GLY A 100 8.89 1.70 -6.90
N LEU A 101 8.67 2.97 -6.56
CA LEU A 101 9.66 4.04 -6.70
C LEU A 101 10.46 4.18 -5.38
N PRO A 102 11.71 3.67 -5.25
CA PRO A 102 12.43 3.64 -3.97
C PRO A 102 12.62 5.01 -3.32
N GLU A 103 12.71 6.06 -4.12
CA GLU A 103 12.86 7.46 -3.71
C GLU A 103 11.56 8.10 -3.20
N VAL A 104 10.39 7.50 -3.50
CA VAL A 104 9.08 8.02 -3.08
C VAL A 104 8.43 7.14 -2.01
N ARG A 105 8.56 5.81 -2.13
CA ARG A 105 7.88 4.86 -1.24
C ARG A 105 8.40 4.97 0.19
N LYS A 106 7.49 4.88 1.17
CA LYS A 106 7.85 4.95 2.60
C LYS A 106 8.73 3.77 3.04
N TYR A 107 8.46 2.58 2.52
CA TYR A 107 9.19 1.35 2.82
C TYR A 107 9.06 0.34 1.68
N CYS A 108 9.89 -0.71 1.69
CA CYS A 108 9.90 -1.74 0.65
C CYS A 108 8.85 -2.80 0.96
N SER A 109 7.72 -2.77 0.26
CA SER A 109 6.62 -3.71 0.49
C SER A 109 6.98 -5.18 0.21
N PRO A 110 7.77 -5.51 -0.84
CA PRO A 110 8.29 -6.86 -0.99
C PRO A 110 9.22 -7.30 0.16
N LEU A 111 10.03 -6.39 0.70
CA LEU A 111 10.87 -6.70 1.87
C LEU A 111 10.01 -6.92 3.12
N GLN A 112 8.94 -6.14 3.29
CA GLN A 112 7.94 -6.37 4.35
C GLN A 112 7.27 -7.75 4.19
N ALA A 113 6.99 -8.19 2.96
CA ALA A 113 6.47 -9.53 2.71
C ALA A 113 7.45 -10.63 3.15
N ILE A 114 8.75 -10.48 2.88
CA ILE A 114 9.80 -11.38 3.40
C ILE A 114 9.81 -11.35 4.93
N PHE A 115 9.73 -10.15 5.52
CA PHE A 115 9.68 -9.97 6.96
C PHE A 115 8.49 -10.69 7.58
N TRP A 116 7.29 -10.61 6.98
CA TRP A 116 6.11 -11.34 7.46
C TRP A 116 6.25 -12.85 7.38
N LEU A 117 6.87 -13.39 6.32
CA LEU A 117 7.18 -14.83 6.28
C LEU A 117 8.11 -15.22 7.42
N ALA A 118 9.13 -14.40 7.71
CA ALA A 118 10.06 -14.68 8.81
C ALA A 118 9.37 -14.59 10.17
N GLU A 119 8.49 -13.60 10.32
CA GLU A 119 7.69 -13.39 11.52
C GLU A 119 6.73 -14.55 11.76
N ASP A 120 6.10 -15.07 10.72
CA ASP A 120 5.19 -16.23 10.78
C ASP A 120 5.94 -17.57 10.88
N GLY A 121 7.29 -17.56 10.82
CA GLY A 121 8.11 -18.77 10.89
C GLY A 121 8.09 -19.61 9.62
N GLU A 122 7.68 -19.01 8.49
CA GLU A 122 7.51 -19.65 7.19
C GLU A 122 8.59 -19.22 6.17
N LEU A 123 9.53 -18.35 6.56
CA LEU A 123 10.64 -17.97 5.68
C LEU A 123 11.69 -19.09 5.64
N ASP A 124 11.89 -19.63 4.44
CA ASP A 124 12.98 -20.54 4.09
C ASP A 124 13.92 -19.90 3.06
N LYS A 125 15.00 -20.59 2.67
CA LYS A 125 15.97 -20.10 1.68
C LYS A 125 15.41 -20.01 0.26
N GLU A 126 14.36 -20.78 -0.05
CA GLU A 126 13.80 -20.84 -1.41
C GLU A 126 13.22 -19.49 -1.83
N PHE A 127 12.94 -18.60 -0.88
CA PHE A 127 12.47 -17.24 -1.17
C PHE A 127 13.37 -16.48 -2.15
N ILE A 128 14.67 -16.78 -2.21
CA ILE A 128 15.61 -16.12 -3.14
C ILE A 128 15.21 -16.33 -4.62
N HIS A 129 14.50 -17.42 -4.90
CA HIS A 129 13.99 -17.80 -6.21
C HIS A 129 12.56 -17.34 -6.47
N TYR A 130 11.85 -16.84 -5.46
CA TYR A 130 10.46 -16.42 -5.63
C TYR A 130 10.36 -15.22 -6.57
N SER A 131 9.36 -15.28 -7.46
CA SER A 131 8.79 -14.11 -8.11
C SER A 131 8.08 -13.23 -7.08
N LEU A 132 7.79 -11.98 -7.45
CA LEU A 132 6.96 -11.11 -6.61
C LEU A 132 5.63 -11.80 -6.29
N ARG A 133 4.96 -12.38 -7.30
CA ARG A 133 3.66 -13.01 -7.11
C ARG A 133 3.70 -14.16 -6.12
N GLU A 134 4.67 -15.07 -6.22
CA GLU A 134 4.81 -16.19 -5.28
C GLU A 134 5.09 -15.71 -3.85
N LEU A 135 5.93 -14.68 -3.71
CA LEU A 135 6.19 -14.05 -2.42
C LEU A 135 4.90 -13.47 -1.81
N LEU A 136 4.08 -12.78 -2.61
CA LEU A 136 2.80 -12.22 -2.15
C LEU A 136 1.77 -13.31 -1.85
N ASP A 137 1.67 -14.37 -2.66
CA ASP A 137 0.76 -15.50 -2.43
C ASP A 137 1.04 -16.19 -1.08
N LYS A 138 2.31 -16.26 -0.67
CA LYS A 138 2.70 -16.85 0.63
C LYS A 138 2.55 -15.87 1.80
N SER A 139 2.93 -14.61 1.61
CA SER A 139 3.04 -13.63 2.72
C SER A 139 1.77 -12.81 2.96
N TRP A 140 1.04 -12.45 1.90
CA TRP A 140 -0.12 -11.56 1.98
C TRP A 140 -1.39 -12.34 2.30
N LYS A 141 -1.48 -12.79 3.54
CA LYS A 141 -2.65 -13.49 4.09
C LYS A 141 -3.73 -12.47 4.46
N PHE A 142 -4.87 -12.56 3.77
CA PHE A 142 -5.97 -11.59 3.87
C PHE A 142 -7.09 -11.98 4.86
N GLY A 143 -6.97 -13.12 5.54
CA GLY A 143 -7.98 -13.61 6.48
C GLY A 143 -8.21 -12.69 7.68
N ASP A 144 -9.41 -12.78 8.27
CA ASP A 144 -9.80 -12.04 9.47
C ASP A 144 -9.16 -12.64 10.72
N THR A 145 -7.95 -12.20 11.03
CA THR A 145 -7.38 -12.36 12.36
C THR A 145 -7.54 -11.06 13.15
N GLU A 146 -7.65 -11.18 14.47
CA GLU A 146 -7.66 -10.05 15.41
C GLU A 146 -6.46 -9.10 15.19
N TYR A 147 -5.36 -9.62 14.62
CA TYR A 147 -4.13 -8.92 14.26
C TYR A 147 -3.94 -8.72 12.75
N SER A 148 -5.03 -8.48 12.00
CA SER A 148 -4.93 -8.34 10.55
C SER A 148 -4.09 -7.13 10.13
N ARG A 149 -2.97 -7.40 9.45
CA ARG A 149 -2.03 -6.47 8.80
C ARG A 149 -2.69 -5.56 7.75
N TRP A 150 -3.98 -5.78 7.48
CA TRP A 150 -4.78 -5.15 6.43
C TRP A 150 -5.92 -4.26 6.95
N LYS A 151 -5.97 -3.94 8.25
CA LYS A 151 -7.06 -3.14 8.85
C LYS A 151 -6.95 -1.65 8.60
N SER A 152 -5.74 -1.09 8.62
CA SER A 152 -5.54 0.36 8.52
C SER A 152 -5.46 0.79 7.06
N PHE A 153 -6.40 1.64 6.62
CA PHE A 153 -6.42 2.19 5.27
C PHE A 153 -5.11 2.89 4.91
N ASP A 154 -4.57 3.70 5.83
CA ASP A 154 -3.40 4.51 5.57
C ASP A 154 -2.13 3.64 5.46
N VAL A 155 -1.98 2.64 6.34
CA VAL A 155 -0.87 1.67 6.29
C VAL A 155 -0.95 0.80 5.05
N VAL A 156 -2.16 0.31 4.70
CA VAL A 156 -2.35 -0.51 3.50
C VAL A 156 -2.04 0.29 2.25
N THR A 157 -2.55 1.50 2.12
CA THR A 157 -2.26 2.32 0.93
C THR A 157 -0.81 2.80 0.87
N ASP A 158 -0.07 2.87 1.99
CA ASP A 158 1.39 3.03 1.98
C ASP A 158 2.13 1.78 1.46
N ARG A 159 1.56 0.59 1.73
CA ARG A 159 2.07 -0.71 1.24
C ARG A 159 1.83 -0.91 -0.25
N LEU A 160 0.69 -0.43 -0.75
CA LEU A 160 0.30 -0.51 -2.15
C LEU A 160 1.04 0.55 -3.00
N ASN A 161 2.37 0.49 -2.99
CA ASN A 161 3.27 1.51 -3.52
C ASN A 161 3.89 1.18 -4.90
N ALA A 162 3.33 0.21 -5.60
CA ALA A 162 3.69 -0.14 -6.97
C ALA A 162 2.45 -0.66 -7.71
N PRO A 163 2.37 -0.51 -9.05
CA PRO A 163 1.24 -1.01 -9.84
C PRO A 163 0.96 -2.50 -9.59
N GLU A 164 1.97 -3.35 -9.58
CA GLU A 164 1.82 -4.81 -9.43
C GLU A 164 1.35 -5.20 -8.03
N LEU A 165 1.68 -4.39 -7.01
CA LEU A 165 1.21 -4.58 -5.64
C LEU A 165 -0.27 -4.21 -5.50
N ILE A 166 -0.68 -3.12 -6.15
CA ILE A 166 -2.07 -2.68 -6.20
C ILE A 166 -2.91 -3.71 -6.96
N ASP A 167 -2.45 -4.12 -8.13
CA ASP A 167 -3.13 -5.13 -8.96
C ASP A 167 -3.36 -6.43 -8.18
N TYR A 168 -2.30 -6.94 -7.56
CA TYR A 168 -2.39 -8.14 -6.74
C TYR A 168 -3.39 -7.98 -5.58
N TYR A 169 -3.36 -6.85 -4.87
CA TYR A 169 -4.28 -6.58 -3.75
C TYR A 169 -5.73 -6.54 -4.20
N GLU A 170 -6.03 -5.74 -5.24
CA GLU A 170 -7.39 -5.54 -5.74
C GLU A 170 -7.99 -6.86 -6.22
N ARG A 171 -7.24 -7.66 -6.98
CA ARG A 171 -7.73 -8.95 -7.52
C ARG A 171 -7.98 -10.00 -6.44
N LYS A 172 -7.32 -9.89 -5.29
CA LYS A 172 -7.51 -10.81 -4.15
C LYS A 172 -8.59 -10.34 -3.18
N ARG A 173 -8.84 -9.03 -3.10
CA ARG A 173 -9.70 -8.44 -2.07
C ARG A 173 -11.01 -7.92 -2.60
N PHE A 174 -11.00 -7.25 -3.76
CA PHE A 174 -12.15 -6.50 -4.22
C PHE A 174 -13.09 -7.35 -5.06
N HIS A 175 -14.38 -7.14 -4.81
CA HIS A 175 -15.47 -7.76 -5.52
C HIS A 175 -16.15 -6.71 -6.38
N TYR A 176 -16.18 -6.93 -7.68
CA TYR A 176 -16.96 -6.10 -8.57
C TYR A 176 -18.45 -6.27 -8.28
N VAL A 177 -19.17 -5.16 -8.15
CA VAL A 177 -20.62 -5.16 -7.93
C VAL A 177 -21.30 -4.17 -8.85
N ASP A 178 -22.61 -4.35 -9.07
CA ASP A 178 -23.42 -3.36 -9.77
C ASP A 178 -23.50 -2.08 -8.93
N TRP A 179 -23.38 -0.92 -9.58
CA TRP A 179 -23.42 0.39 -8.91
C TRP A 179 -24.71 0.61 -8.11
N ARG A 180 -25.82 -0.02 -8.50
CA ARG A 180 -27.11 0.05 -7.78
C ARG A 180 -27.07 -0.64 -6.41
N SER A 181 -26.09 -1.51 -6.17
CA SER A 181 -25.89 -2.19 -4.88
C SER A 181 -25.03 -1.39 -3.88
N LEU A 182 -24.53 -0.23 -4.31
CA LEU A 182 -23.73 0.68 -3.51
C LEU A 182 -24.61 1.77 -2.90
N PRO A 183 -24.21 2.38 -1.77
CA PRO A 183 -24.98 3.46 -1.14
C PRO A 183 -25.02 4.76 -1.96
N LEU A 184 -24.14 4.89 -2.95
CA LEU A 184 -24.01 6.01 -3.86
C LEU A 184 -23.67 5.46 -5.26
N PRO A 185 -23.95 6.19 -6.35
CA PRO A 185 -23.60 5.76 -7.71
C PRO A 185 -22.10 5.44 -7.89
N TRP A 186 -21.25 6.04 -7.07
CA TRP A 186 -19.86 5.67 -6.87
C TRP A 186 -19.49 5.94 -5.40
N VAL A 187 -18.49 5.23 -4.88
CA VAL A 187 -18.07 5.31 -3.49
C VAL A 187 -16.58 5.68 -3.37
N PRO A 188 -16.16 6.36 -2.29
CA PRO A 188 -14.77 6.79 -2.15
C PRO A 188 -13.83 5.61 -1.89
N PRO A 189 -12.50 5.77 -2.12
CA PRO A 189 -11.50 4.73 -1.87
C PRO A 189 -11.58 4.08 -0.48
N ARG A 190 -11.84 4.87 0.57
CA ARG A 190 -12.00 4.36 1.95
C ARG A 190 -13.20 3.40 2.09
N TYR A 191 -14.27 3.62 1.33
CA TYR A 191 -15.41 2.71 1.30
C TYR A 191 -15.03 1.39 0.62
N VAL A 192 -14.41 1.46 -0.58
CA VAL A 192 -14.00 0.26 -1.33
C VAL A 192 -13.06 -0.60 -0.48
N PHE A 193 -12.09 0.02 0.17
CA PHE A 193 -11.19 -0.64 1.11
C PHE A 193 -11.93 -1.34 2.26
N LYS A 194 -12.85 -0.62 2.93
CA LYS A 194 -13.57 -1.14 4.10
C LYS A 194 -14.51 -2.29 3.75
N HIS A 195 -15.17 -2.19 2.60
CA HIS A 195 -16.23 -3.12 2.21
C HIS A 195 -15.77 -4.16 1.17
N ASN A 196 -14.53 -4.08 0.70
CA ASN A 196 -13.95 -4.98 -0.30
C ASN A 196 -14.83 -5.11 -1.57
N LYS A 197 -15.58 -4.06 -1.92
CA LYS A 197 -16.48 -4.06 -3.08
C LYS A 197 -16.59 -2.68 -3.71
N GLY A 198 -16.80 -2.66 -5.02
CA GLY A 198 -17.00 -1.44 -5.79
C GLY A 198 -17.40 -1.75 -7.23
N GLU A 199 -17.87 -0.73 -7.94
CA GLU A 199 -18.06 -0.77 -9.39
C GLU A 199 -16.82 -0.16 -10.09
N CYS A 200 -16.87 -0.05 -11.42
CA CYS A 200 -15.73 0.33 -12.25
C CYS A 200 -15.08 1.66 -11.84
N VAL A 201 -15.87 2.70 -11.58
CA VAL A 201 -15.37 4.03 -11.17
C VAL A 201 -14.77 3.95 -9.78
N SER A 202 -15.45 3.31 -8.84
CA SER A 202 -15.04 3.22 -7.42
C SER A 202 -13.73 2.46 -7.24
N ILE A 203 -13.59 1.30 -7.91
CA ILE A 203 -12.34 0.52 -7.91
C ILE A 203 -11.23 1.32 -8.57
N THR A 204 -11.46 1.87 -9.77
CA THR A 204 -10.48 2.70 -10.49
C THR A 204 -10.01 3.90 -9.66
N ARG A 205 -10.90 4.54 -8.91
CA ARG A 205 -10.52 5.66 -8.02
C ARG A 205 -9.66 5.22 -6.85
N PHE A 206 -9.87 4.01 -6.32
CA PHE A 206 -8.97 3.44 -5.32
C PHE A 206 -7.58 3.19 -5.93
N THR A 207 -7.52 2.63 -7.14
CA THR A 207 -6.26 2.41 -7.89
C THR A 207 -5.50 3.72 -8.10
N VAL A 208 -6.17 4.74 -8.66
CA VAL A 208 -5.60 6.08 -8.90
C VAL A 208 -5.12 6.72 -7.61
N TYR A 209 -5.87 6.57 -6.51
CA TYR A 209 -5.45 7.07 -5.20
C TYR A 209 -4.13 6.44 -4.75
N CYS A 210 -4.00 5.11 -4.82
CA CYS A 210 -2.80 4.41 -4.40
C CYS A 210 -1.60 4.77 -5.28
N LEU A 211 -1.77 4.78 -6.60
CA LEU A 211 -0.70 5.14 -7.54
C LEU A 211 -0.19 6.56 -7.34
N ARG A 212 -1.10 7.55 -7.21
CA ARG A 212 -0.71 8.93 -6.94
C ARG A 212 0.02 9.07 -5.61
N LYS A 213 -0.46 8.38 -4.57
CA LYS A 213 0.19 8.35 -3.26
C LYS A 213 1.60 7.75 -3.33
N ALA A 214 1.81 6.82 -4.25
CA ALA A 214 3.09 6.17 -4.51
C ALA A 214 4.01 6.94 -5.49
N GLY A 215 3.61 8.13 -5.95
CA GLY A 215 4.42 9.00 -6.83
C GLY A 215 4.18 8.83 -8.32
N TYR A 216 3.29 7.92 -8.73
CA TYR A 216 3.00 7.71 -10.15
C TYR A 216 2.03 8.78 -10.67
N LYS A 217 2.24 9.18 -11.93
CA LYS A 217 1.20 9.90 -12.67
C LYS A 217 0.12 8.92 -13.05
N ALA A 218 -1.07 9.07 -12.46
CA ALA A 218 -2.22 8.24 -12.72
C ALA A 218 -3.50 9.07 -12.82
N ARG A 219 -4.45 8.64 -13.64
CA ARG A 219 -5.78 9.23 -13.78
C ARG A 219 -6.82 8.19 -14.20
N GLU A 220 -8.07 8.48 -13.87
CA GLU A 220 -9.22 7.74 -14.40
C GLU A 220 -9.46 8.18 -15.85
N ILE A 221 -9.73 7.22 -16.72
CA ILE A 221 -10.25 7.46 -18.08
C ILE A 221 -11.51 6.62 -18.30
N HIS A 222 -12.38 7.08 -19.19
CA HIS A 222 -13.59 6.37 -19.58
C HIS A 222 -13.42 5.83 -20.99
N VAL A 223 -13.68 4.55 -21.16
CA VAL A 223 -13.69 3.85 -22.45
C VAL A 223 -15.10 3.31 -22.72
N PRO A 224 -15.48 3.00 -23.97
CA PRO A 224 -16.75 2.33 -24.23
C PRO A 224 -16.87 1.04 -23.41
N ASP A 225 -18.07 0.76 -22.86
CA ASP A 225 -18.29 -0.48 -22.12
C ASP A 225 -18.08 -1.68 -23.06
N PRO A 226 -17.17 -2.63 -22.74
CA PRO A 226 -16.87 -3.76 -23.63
C PRO A 226 -18.08 -4.64 -23.97
N VAL A 227 -19.15 -4.57 -23.16
CA VAL A 227 -20.38 -5.36 -23.34
C VAL A 227 -21.54 -4.48 -23.86
N GLY A 228 -21.35 -3.16 -23.98
CA GLY A 228 -22.38 -2.20 -24.42
C GLY A 228 -23.61 -2.08 -23.50
N ARG A 229 -23.52 -2.55 -22.25
CA ARG A 229 -24.59 -2.45 -21.24
C ARG A 229 -24.64 -1.10 -20.56
N TYR A 230 -23.49 -0.44 -20.47
CA TYR A 230 -23.32 0.86 -19.81
C TYR A 230 -22.74 1.89 -20.78
N PRO A 231 -22.95 3.20 -20.54
CA PRO A 231 -22.43 4.23 -21.43
C PRO A 231 -20.90 4.26 -21.48
N PHE A 232 -20.22 3.77 -20.43
CA PHE A 232 -18.77 3.68 -20.36
C PHE A 232 -18.32 2.63 -19.33
N HIS A 233 -17.03 2.30 -19.40
CA HIS A 233 -16.26 1.57 -18.40
C HIS A 233 -15.09 2.45 -17.93
N ALA A 234 -14.85 2.51 -16.62
CA ALA A 234 -13.76 3.30 -16.06
C ALA A 234 -12.53 2.42 -15.82
N ILE A 235 -11.37 2.89 -16.27
CA ILE A 235 -10.07 2.24 -16.07
C ILE A 235 -9.03 3.25 -15.61
N CYS A 236 -7.98 2.76 -14.93
CA CYS A 236 -6.86 3.60 -14.51
C CYS A 236 -5.82 3.66 -15.63
N LEU A 237 -5.46 4.85 -16.10
CA LEU A 237 -4.29 5.10 -16.95
C LEU A 237 -3.14 5.63 -16.08
N PHE A 238 -1.93 5.09 -16.26
CA PHE A 238 -0.74 5.52 -15.53
C PHE A 238 0.55 5.42 -16.36
N GLU A 239 1.55 6.22 -15.98
CA GLU A 239 2.89 6.21 -16.59
C GLU A 239 3.87 5.40 -15.74
N MET A 240 4.67 4.54 -16.37
CA MET A 240 5.76 3.81 -15.73
C MET A 240 6.87 3.51 -16.76
N ASN A 241 8.13 3.69 -16.38
CA ASN A 241 9.29 3.42 -17.25
C ASN A 241 9.22 4.09 -18.64
N GLY A 242 8.60 5.28 -18.71
CA GLY A 242 8.43 6.02 -19.97
C GLY A 242 7.29 5.54 -20.88
N GLY A 243 6.54 4.51 -20.48
CA GLY A 243 5.36 4.01 -21.21
C GLY A 243 4.04 4.31 -20.48
N GLU A 244 2.94 4.27 -21.24
CA GLU A 244 1.58 4.36 -20.72
C GLU A 244 0.94 2.97 -20.58
N TYR A 245 0.38 2.72 -19.41
CA TYR A 245 -0.26 1.46 -19.05
C TYR A 245 -1.64 1.74 -18.49
N VAL A 246 -2.50 0.74 -18.60
CA VAL A 246 -3.80 0.74 -17.95
C VAL A 246 -3.88 -0.37 -16.92
N MET A 247 -4.66 -0.14 -15.87
CA MET A 247 -5.07 -1.15 -14.90
C MET A 247 -6.60 -1.26 -14.92
N ASP A 248 -7.10 -2.42 -15.33
CA ASP A 248 -8.53 -2.72 -15.46
C ASP A 248 -8.96 -3.83 -14.49
N ASN A 249 -9.09 -3.46 -13.21
CA ASN A 249 -9.62 -4.32 -12.16
C ASN A 249 -11.09 -4.06 -11.82
N GLY A 250 -11.68 -3.00 -12.40
CA GLY A 250 -13.03 -2.54 -12.13
C GLY A 250 -14.12 -3.33 -12.84
N ARG A 251 -14.02 -4.67 -12.96
CA ARG A 251 -14.95 -5.51 -13.72
C ARG A 251 -15.04 -6.94 -13.16
N PRO A 252 -16.07 -7.75 -13.53
CA PRO A 252 -16.21 -9.12 -13.01
C PRO A 252 -15.02 -10.05 -13.30
N GLY A 253 -14.36 -9.86 -14.45
CA GLY A 253 -13.14 -10.57 -14.85
C GLY A 253 -11.98 -9.58 -14.99
N PRO A 254 -11.28 -9.25 -13.89
CA PRO A 254 -10.25 -8.22 -13.90
C PRO A 254 -9.10 -8.60 -14.83
N LEU A 255 -8.76 -7.70 -15.75
CA LEU A 255 -7.68 -7.88 -16.72
C LEU A 255 -6.30 -7.54 -16.15
N GLY A 256 -6.28 -6.74 -15.08
CA GLY A 256 -5.05 -6.29 -14.44
C GLY A 256 -4.33 -5.24 -15.29
N ILE A 257 -3.00 -5.32 -15.35
CA ILE A 257 -2.14 -4.32 -16.01
C ILE A 257 -1.82 -4.73 -17.44
N HIS A 258 -2.03 -3.82 -18.40
CA HIS A 258 -1.61 -3.99 -19.80
C HIS A 258 -1.22 -2.67 -20.47
N PRO A 259 -0.44 -2.68 -21.57
CA PRO A 259 -0.06 -1.45 -22.28
C PRO A 259 -1.28 -0.73 -22.88
N TYR A 260 -1.34 0.60 -22.77
CA TYR A 260 -2.51 1.38 -23.22
C TYR A 260 -2.79 1.26 -24.72
N GLU A 261 -1.75 1.10 -25.55
CA GLU A 261 -1.88 0.90 -27.00
C GLU A 261 -2.78 -0.28 -27.39
N THR A 262 -2.90 -1.29 -26.51
CA THR A 262 -3.75 -2.45 -26.75
C THR A 262 -5.24 -2.15 -26.62
N ASP A 263 -5.61 -1.12 -25.86
CA ASP A 263 -7.01 -0.71 -25.67
C ASP A 263 -7.49 0.28 -26.73
N GLN A 264 -6.59 1.00 -27.42
CA GLN A 264 -6.98 1.81 -28.58
C GLN A 264 -7.44 0.98 -29.79
N LYS A 265 -7.17 -0.32 -29.78
CA LYS A 265 -7.49 -1.26 -30.88
C LYS A 265 -8.69 -2.16 -30.58
N ARG A 266 -9.34 -2.01 -29.42
CA ARG A 266 -10.52 -2.78 -29.00
C ARG A 266 -11.78 -1.94 -29.11
#